data_AF-A0A0F7JMS3-F1
#
_entry.id   AF-A0A0F7JMS3-F1
#
_cell.length_a   1.000
_cell.length_b   1.000
_cell.length_c   1.000
_cell.angle_alpha   90.00
_cell.angle_beta   90.00
_cell.angle_gamma   90.00
#
_symmetry.space_group_name_H-M   'P 1'
#
loop_
_entity.id
_entity.type
_entity.pdbx_description
1 polymer ?
#
loop_
_entity_poly.entity_id
_entity_poly.type
_entity_poly.pdbx_seq_one_letter_code
_entity_poly.pdbx_strand_id
1 'polypeptide(L)'
;MLDALTRDLRGGDAAGHLRAARRAHLLAFLTLAAPGLPLGALLALLRPLRVEGLATQGGVLLLVILLAGVAWHLARRTARDETLPVPQRALAGAMQAATAPGLAFLVGCAFLAAPLFAALLWTFALILFVLTRPR
;
A
#
# COMPACT_ATOMS: atom_id res chain seq x y z
N MET A 1 -9.39 -1.90 -16.56
CA MET A 1 -8.02 -1.55 -16.08
C MET A 1 -7.01 -2.65 -16.38
N LEU A 2 -7.37 -3.93 -16.18
CA LEU A 2 -6.54 -5.08 -16.56
C LEU A 2 -6.23 -5.14 -18.07
N ASP A 3 -7.19 -4.82 -18.95
CA ASP A 3 -6.94 -4.78 -20.42
C ASP A 3 -5.96 -3.69 -20.85
N ALA A 4 -5.81 -2.65 -20.04
CA ALA A 4 -4.87 -1.57 -20.29
C ALA A 4 -3.47 -1.97 -19.78
N LEU A 5 -3.40 -2.72 -18.68
CA LEU A 5 -2.17 -3.34 -18.18
C LEU A 5 -1.58 -4.35 -19.17
N THR A 6 -2.42 -5.25 -19.70
CA THR A 6 -1.98 -6.27 -20.67
C THR A 6 -1.54 -5.67 -21.99
N ARG A 7 -2.21 -4.60 -22.46
CA ARG A 7 -1.77 -3.81 -23.62
C ARG A 7 -0.42 -3.15 -23.40
N ASP A 8 -0.24 -2.47 -22.26
CA ASP A 8 1.03 -1.80 -21.94
C ASP A 8 2.21 -2.79 -21.82
N LEU A 9 1.94 -4.03 -21.35
CA LEU A 9 2.94 -5.09 -21.28
C LEU A 9 3.29 -5.70 -22.65
N ARG A 10 2.31 -5.80 -23.56
CA ARG A 10 2.51 -6.32 -24.92
C ARG A 10 3.20 -5.32 -25.86
N GLY A 11 3.09 -4.03 -25.57
CA GLY A 11 3.69 -2.96 -26.39
C GLY A 11 5.22 -2.92 -26.36
N GLY A 12 5.88 -3.55 -25.38
CA GLY A 12 7.34 -3.70 -25.33
C GLY A 12 8.16 -2.43 -25.03
N ASP A 13 7.55 -1.24 -25.08
CA ASP A 13 8.23 0.03 -24.81
C ASP A 13 8.50 0.25 -23.32
N ALA A 14 9.65 0.86 -22.99
CA ALA A 14 10.02 1.21 -21.61
C ALA A 14 8.95 2.09 -20.91
N ALA A 15 8.36 3.05 -21.65
CA ALA A 15 7.27 3.88 -21.16
C ALA A 15 5.96 3.11 -20.94
N GLY A 16 5.75 2.01 -21.66
CA GLY A 16 4.64 1.06 -21.45
C GLY A 16 4.84 0.28 -20.15
N HIS A 17 6.03 -0.27 -19.93
CA HIS A 17 6.36 -1.00 -18.71
C HIS A 17 6.22 -0.14 -17.44
N LEU A 18 6.63 1.13 -17.47
CA LEU A 18 6.44 2.04 -16.36
C LEU A 18 4.95 2.33 -16.06
N ARG A 19 4.14 2.54 -17.10
CA ARG A 19 2.68 2.72 -16.94
C ARG A 19 2.03 1.46 -16.39
N ALA A 20 2.45 0.29 -16.84
CA ALA A 20 2.00 -1.00 -16.32
C ALA A 20 2.36 -1.15 -14.84
N ALA A 21 3.60 -0.82 -14.44
CA ALA A 21 4.03 -0.86 -13.04
C ALA A 21 3.21 0.10 -12.16
N ARG A 22 2.96 1.33 -12.60
CA ARG A 22 2.11 2.29 -11.88
C ARG A 22 0.67 1.79 -11.72
N ARG A 23 0.10 1.15 -12.74
CA ARG A 23 -1.24 0.56 -12.70
C ARG A 23 -1.28 -0.65 -11.76
N ALA A 24 -0.27 -1.51 -11.80
CA ALA A 24 -0.14 -2.65 -10.90
C ALA A 24 -0.02 -2.22 -9.44
N HIS A 25 0.77 -1.18 -9.15
CA HIS A 25 0.87 -0.57 -7.83
C HIS A 25 -0.50 -0.06 -7.32
N LEU A 26 -1.23 0.68 -8.17
CA LEU A 26 -2.56 1.17 -7.83
C LEU A 26 -3.56 0.03 -7.60
N LEU A 27 -3.57 -0.98 -8.47
CA LEU A 27 -4.44 -2.15 -8.31
C LEU A 27 -4.14 -2.87 -7.00
N ALA A 28 -2.86 -3.15 -6.71
CA ALA A 28 -2.44 -3.81 -5.48
C ALA A 28 -2.88 -3.03 -4.23
N PHE A 29 -2.71 -1.69 -4.24
CA PHE A 29 -3.21 -0.84 -3.17
C PHE A 29 -4.74 -0.95 -3.02
N LEU A 30 -5.50 -0.83 -4.12
CA LEU A 30 -6.96 -0.88 -4.09
C LEU A 30 -7.47 -2.26 -3.64
N THR A 31 -6.81 -3.35 -4.04
CA THR A 31 -7.19 -4.70 -3.58
C THR A 31 -7.03 -4.87 -2.07
N LEU A 32 -6.07 -4.16 -1.46
CA LEU A 32 -5.90 -4.13 -0.01
C LEU A 32 -6.90 -3.16 0.65
N ALA A 33 -7.03 -1.95 0.10
CA ALA A 33 -7.79 -0.87 0.70
C ALA A 33 -9.32 -1.04 0.60
N ALA A 34 -9.82 -1.51 -0.54
CA ALA A 34 -11.26 -1.62 -0.81
C ALA A 34 -12.02 -2.47 0.22
N PRO A 35 -11.57 -3.68 0.61
CA PRO A 35 -12.24 -4.43 1.67
C PRO A 35 -12.01 -3.85 3.07
N GLY A 36 -10.98 -3.02 3.25
CA GLY A 36 -10.63 -2.42 4.54
C GLY A 36 -11.68 -1.45 5.08
N LEU A 37 -12.29 -0.64 4.21
CA LEU A 37 -13.33 0.32 4.58
C LEU A 37 -14.59 -0.32 5.17
N PRO A 38 -15.27 -1.27 4.47
CA PRO A 38 -16.47 -1.90 5.03
C PRO A 38 -16.14 -2.71 6.29
N LEU A 39 -14.95 -3.33 6.35
CA LEU A 39 -14.53 -4.10 7.52
C LEU A 39 -14.23 -3.19 8.72
N GLY A 40 -13.59 -2.05 8.49
CA GLY A 40 -13.38 -1.02 9.52
C GLY A 40 -14.68 -0.39 9.99
N ALA A 41 -15.64 -0.14 9.09
CA ALA A 41 -16.95 0.38 9.45
C ALA A 41 -17.73 -0.63 10.31
N LEU A 42 -17.71 -1.91 9.93
CA LEU A 42 -18.31 -2.99 10.72
C LEU A 42 -17.65 -3.10 12.10
N LEU A 43 -16.32 -3.01 12.17
CA LEU A 43 -15.56 -3.01 13.42
C LEU A 43 -15.94 -1.82 14.31
N ALA A 44 -16.04 -0.61 13.74
CA ALA A 44 -16.45 0.59 14.47
C ALA A 44 -17.87 0.47 15.06
N LEU A 45 -18.78 -0.23 14.38
CA LEU A 45 -20.14 -0.48 14.85
C LEU A 45 -20.22 -1.58 15.92
N LEU A 46 -19.51 -2.70 15.72
CA LEU A 46 -19.62 -3.88 16.60
C LEU A 46 -18.72 -3.80 17.83
N ARG A 47 -17.47 -3.35 17.65
CA ARG A 47 -16.44 -3.26 18.70
C ARG A 47 -15.46 -2.14 18.37
N PRO A 48 -15.78 -0.88 18.70
CA PRO A 48 -14.91 0.24 18.37
C PRO A 48 -13.56 0.10 19.07
N LEU A 49 -12.50 -0.06 18.28
CA LEU A 49 -11.14 0.03 18.80
C LEU A 49 -10.86 1.49 19.14
N ARG A 50 -10.52 1.73 20.40
CA ARG A 50 -10.07 3.02 20.90
C ARG A 50 -8.62 2.93 21.28
N VAL A 51 -7.85 3.94 20.88
CA VAL A 51 -6.45 4.12 21.29
C VAL A 51 -6.42 5.36 22.15
N GLU A 52 -6.30 5.14 23.45
CA GLU A 52 -6.24 6.19 24.46
C GLU A 52 -4.79 6.45 24.85
N GLY A 53 -4.41 7.71 24.88
CA GLY A 53 -3.07 8.16 25.24
C GLY A 53 -2.10 8.29 24.05
N LEU A 54 -1.23 9.30 24.11
CA LEU A 54 -0.25 9.59 23.07
C LEU A 54 0.79 8.46 22.90
N ALA A 55 1.12 7.75 23.99
CA ALA A 55 2.10 6.67 23.96
C ALA A 55 1.64 5.47 23.12
N THR A 56 0.37 5.07 23.24
CA THR A 56 -0.20 3.95 22.49
C THR A 56 -0.38 4.32 21.01
N GLN A 57 -0.83 5.55 20.71
CA GLN A 57 -0.88 6.08 19.35
C GLN A 57 0.51 6.11 18.69
N GLY A 58 1.52 6.59 19.43
CA GLY A 58 2.91 6.59 19.00
C GLY A 58 3.44 5.19 18.74
N GLY A 59 3.12 4.22 19.62
CA GLY A 59 3.49 2.82 19.44
C GLY A 59 2.88 2.19 18.18
N VAL A 60 1.59 2.42 17.93
CA VAL A 60 0.91 1.96 16.70
C VAL A 60 1.53 2.61 15.47
N LEU A 61 1.76 3.93 15.50
CA LEU A 61 2.38 4.65 14.39
C LEU A 61 3.79 4.12 14.10
N LEU A 62 4.61 3.91 15.13
CA LEU A 62 5.95 3.33 15.01
C LEU A 62 5.89 1.94 14.40
N LEU A 63 4.96 1.08 14.86
CA LEU A 63 4.76 -0.25 14.28
C LEU A 63 4.41 -0.18 12.80
N VAL A 64 3.49 0.71 12.41
CA VAL A 64 3.12 0.94 11.01
C VAL A 64 4.32 1.40 10.19
N ILE A 65 5.12 2.34 10.71
CA ILE A 65 6.35 2.82 10.06
C ILE A 65 7.34 1.68 9.84
N LEU A 66 7.58 0.85 10.86
CA LEU A 66 8.50 -0.28 10.77
C LEU A 66 8.03 -1.31 9.74
N LEU A 67 6.76 -1.71 9.79
CA LEU A 67 6.19 -2.69 8.86
C LEU A 67 6.16 -2.15 7.42
N ALA A 68 5.79 -0.88 7.23
CA ALA A 68 5.84 -0.23 5.94
C ALA A 68 7.28 -0.13 5.40
N GLY A 69 8.25 0.14 6.28
CA GLY A 69 9.67 0.14 5.97
C GLY A 69 10.17 -1.22 5.51
N VAL A 70 9.78 -2.30 6.20
CA VAL A 70 10.10 -3.68 5.81
C VAL A 70 9.45 -4.03 4.47
N ALA A 71 8.16 -3.74 4.30
CA ALA A 71 7.46 -3.98 3.03
C ALA A 71 8.14 -3.25 1.86
N TRP A 72 8.54 -1.99 2.06
CA TRP A 72 9.27 -1.24 1.05
C TRP A 72 10.68 -1.81 0.81
N HIS A 73 11.40 -2.21 1.86
CA HIS A 73 12.72 -2.83 1.72
C HIS A 73 12.64 -4.12 0.88
N LEU A 74 11.67 -4.98 1.18
CA LEU A 74 11.43 -6.22 0.42
C LEU A 74 11.05 -5.92 -1.03
N ALA A 75 10.17 -4.94 -1.27
CA ALA A 75 9.81 -4.52 -2.62
C ALA A 75 11.03 -4.03 -3.44
N ARG A 76 11.95 -3.28 -2.82
CA ARG A 76 13.20 -2.86 -3.45
C ARG A 76 14.11 -4.05 -3.75
N ARG A 77 14.13 -5.05 -2.87
CA ARG A 77 14.92 -6.27 -3.08
C ARG A 77 14.38 -7.06 -4.26
N THR A 78 13.06 -7.24 -4.36
CA THR A 78 12.41 -7.92 -5.50
C THR A 78 12.60 -7.17 -6.80
N ALA A 79 12.55 -5.83 -6.79
CA ALA A 79 12.83 -5.04 -8.00
C ALA A 79 14.29 -5.19 -8.51
N ARG A 80 15.22 -5.59 -7.64
CA ARG A 80 16.64 -5.82 -7.95
C ARG A 80 16.98 -7.29 -8.18
N ASP A 81 16.00 -8.18 -8.10
CA ASP A 81 16.23 -9.60 -8.30
C ASP A 81 16.58 -9.87 -9.77
N GLU A 82 17.77 -10.43 -9.99
CA GLU A 82 18.30 -10.75 -11.32
C GLU A 82 17.83 -12.11 -11.82
N THR A 83 17.25 -12.93 -10.94
CA THR A 83 16.67 -14.24 -11.32
C THR A 83 15.36 -14.08 -12.10
N LEU A 84 14.73 -12.91 -12.02
CA LEU A 84 13.47 -12.60 -12.68
C LEU A 84 13.70 -11.79 -13.98
N PRO A 85 12.94 -12.07 -15.06
CA PRO A 85 12.88 -11.20 -16.22
C PRO A 85 12.60 -9.74 -15.86
N VAL A 86 13.28 -8.80 -16.52
CA VAL A 86 13.19 -7.35 -16.29
C VAL A 86 11.75 -6.82 -16.14
N PRO A 87 10.78 -7.18 -17.01
CA PRO A 87 9.40 -6.70 -16.84
C PRO A 87 8.69 -7.32 -15.62
N GLN A 88 9.01 -8.57 -15.25
CA GLN A 88 8.38 -9.26 -14.13
C GLN A 88 8.88 -8.72 -12.78
N ARG A 89 10.19 -8.48 -12.62
CA ARG A 89 10.73 -7.87 -11.40
C ARG A 89 10.19 -6.47 -11.13
N ALA A 90 10.00 -5.66 -12.18
CA ALA A 90 9.44 -4.31 -12.05
C ALA A 90 7.97 -4.34 -11.63
N LEU A 91 7.18 -5.27 -12.19
CA LEU A 91 5.77 -5.43 -11.85
C LEU A 91 5.59 -5.98 -10.42
N ALA A 92 6.33 -7.03 -10.07
CA ALA A 92 6.29 -7.64 -8.74
C ALA A 92 6.74 -6.66 -7.66
N GLY A 93 7.84 -5.94 -7.89
CA GLY A 93 8.31 -4.88 -6.99
C GLY A 93 7.28 -3.77 -6.82
N ALA A 94 6.60 -3.35 -7.90
CA ALA A 94 5.55 -2.32 -7.83
C ALA A 94 4.32 -2.78 -7.02
N MET A 95 3.89 -4.03 -7.18
CA MET A 95 2.80 -4.61 -6.41
C MET A 95 3.16 -4.74 -4.92
N GLN A 96 4.35 -5.26 -4.59
CA GLN A 96 4.81 -5.37 -3.21
C GLN A 96 5.02 -4.00 -2.55
N ALA A 97 5.46 -3.00 -3.31
CA ALA A 97 5.62 -1.65 -2.81
C ALA A 97 4.28 -1.05 -2.35
N ALA A 98 3.17 -1.47 -2.96
CA ALA A 98 1.82 -1.04 -2.56
C ALA A 98 1.38 -1.58 -1.19
N THR A 99 2.05 -2.61 -0.66
CA THR A 99 1.78 -3.14 0.67
C THR A 99 2.09 -2.11 1.76
N ALA A 100 3.11 -1.27 1.57
CA ALA A 100 3.47 -0.24 2.55
C ALA A 100 2.33 0.79 2.79
N PRO A 101 1.80 1.49 1.77
CA PRO A 101 0.62 2.34 1.96
C PRO A 101 -0.64 1.54 2.29
N GLY A 102 -0.80 0.31 1.75
CA GLY A 102 -1.95 -0.55 2.04
C GLY A 102 -2.06 -0.89 3.54
N LEU A 103 -0.94 -1.22 4.19
CA LEU A 103 -0.88 -1.51 5.62
C LEU A 103 -1.27 -0.28 6.45
N ALA A 104 -0.69 0.89 6.17
CA ALA A 104 -1.04 2.12 6.87
C ALA A 104 -2.54 2.46 6.71
N PHE A 105 -3.08 2.29 5.50
CA PHE A 105 -4.50 2.53 5.22
C PHE A 105 -5.42 1.57 5.99
N LEU A 106 -5.10 0.28 5.98
CA LEU A 106 -5.85 -0.77 6.68
C LEU A 106 -5.85 -0.55 8.20
N VAL A 107 -4.70 -0.20 8.77
CA VAL A 107 -4.63 0.13 10.21
C VAL A 107 -5.45 1.39 10.50
N GLY A 108 -5.44 2.39 9.63
CA GLY A 108 -6.34 3.55 9.73
C GLY A 108 -7.82 3.16 9.74
N CYS A 109 -8.22 2.19 8.91
CA CYS A 109 -9.60 1.68 8.88
C CYS A 109 -9.99 1.00 10.21
N ALA A 110 -9.05 0.33 10.89
CA ALA A 110 -9.32 -0.30 12.18
C ALA A 110 -9.65 0.72 13.29
N PHE A 111 -9.18 1.97 13.15
CA PHE A 111 -9.36 3.05 14.12
C PHE A 111 -10.39 4.11 13.68
N LEU A 112 -11.39 3.74 12.87
CA LEU A 112 -12.44 4.66 12.42
C LEU A 112 -13.24 5.31 13.58
N ALA A 113 -13.30 4.66 14.75
CA ALA A 113 -13.89 5.25 15.96
C ALA A 113 -13.05 6.39 16.58
N ALA A 114 -11.81 6.56 16.14
CA ALA A 114 -10.89 7.65 16.52
C ALA A 114 -10.48 8.45 15.26
N PRO A 115 -11.36 9.33 14.74
CA PRO A 115 -11.26 9.86 13.37
C PRO A 115 -9.98 10.67 13.12
N LEU A 116 -9.47 11.39 14.13
CA LEU A 116 -8.20 12.12 14.00
C LEU A 116 -7.00 11.18 13.79
N PHE A 117 -6.98 10.05 14.51
CA PHE A 117 -5.90 9.07 14.38
C PHE A 117 -6.02 8.28 13.06
N ALA A 118 -7.24 7.92 12.65
CA ALA A 118 -7.49 7.35 11.33
C ALA A 118 -7.03 8.30 10.21
N ALA A 119 -7.36 9.58 10.29
CA ALA A 119 -6.94 10.59 9.31
C ALA A 119 -5.41 10.75 9.26
N LEU A 120 -4.73 10.70 10.40
CA LEU A 120 -3.26 10.70 10.47
C LEU A 120 -2.67 9.50 9.72
N LEU A 121 -3.18 8.29 9.98
CA LEU A 121 -2.73 7.06 9.35
C LEU A 121 -3.03 7.04 7.84
N TRP A 122 -4.17 7.56 7.41
CA TRP A 122 -4.50 7.70 5.99
C TRP A 122 -3.65 8.76 5.28
N THR A 123 -3.32 9.85 5.95
CA THR A 123 -2.38 10.85 5.44
C THR A 123 -0.99 10.22 5.27
N PHE A 124 -0.55 9.42 6.25
CA PHE A 124 0.69 8.67 6.15
C PHE A 124 0.65 7.63 5.03
N ALA A 125 -0.47 6.93 4.86
CA ALA A 125 -0.68 6.01 3.74
C ALA A 125 -0.57 6.73 2.38
N LEU A 126 -1.15 7.92 2.25
CA LEU A 126 -1.03 8.74 1.04
C LEU A 126 0.42 9.13 0.75
N ILE A 127 1.17 9.55 1.78
CA ILE A 127 2.60 9.87 1.66
C ILE A 127 3.37 8.64 1.17
N LEU A 128 3.16 7.48 1.80
CA LEU A 128 3.78 6.22 1.38
C LEU A 128 3.39 5.84 -0.05
N PHE A 129 2.14 6.04 -0.45
CA PHE A 129 1.67 5.75 -1.80
C PHE A 129 2.41 6.58 -2.85
N VAL A 130 2.63 7.87 -2.57
CA VAL A 130 3.41 8.75 -3.46
C VAL A 130 4.90 8.38 -3.46
N LEU A 131 5.46 8.03 -2.30
CA LEU A 131 6.88 7.69 -2.15
C LEU A 131 7.24 6.34 -2.79
N THR A 132 6.34 5.37 -2.72
CA THR A 132 6.55 4.01 -3.23
C THR A 132 6.13 3.82 -4.68
N ARG A 133 5.49 4.84 -5.28
CA ARG A 133 5.05 4.82 -6.67
C ARG A 133 6.23 4.61 -7.64
N PRO A 134 6.13 3.68 -8.60
CA PRO A 134 7.17 3.47 -9.62
C PRO A 134 7.46 4.74 -10.44
N ARG A 135 8.75 5.07 -10.58
CA ARG A 135 9.25 6.25 -11.29
C ARG A 135 9.94 5.88 -12.58
#